data_AF-A0A957FGL7-F1
#
_entry.id   AF-A0A957FGL7-F1
#
_cell.length_a   1.000
_cell.length_b   1.000
_cell.length_c   1.000
_cell.angle_alpha   90.00
_cell.angle_beta   90.00
_cell.angle_gamma   90.00
#
_symmetry.space_group_name_H-M   'P 1'
#
loop_
_entity.id
_entity.type
_entity.pdbx_description
1 polymer ?
#
loop_
_entity_poly.entity_id
_entity_poly.type
_entity_poly.pdbx_seq_one_letter_code
_entity_poly.pdbx_strand_id
1 'polypeptide(L)'
;VTYMAIAPISSTLPNVGVFYELTAVSTATNQPAQLEPGQTFTTVVQYNEANVPSGVSEDSLKLFYQTGGAVQQPNSATAAWEPASSSVVDTAQNEITAVDSHLGVWAVFSDGHKVYLPAVIKP
;
A
#
# COMPACT_ATOMS: atom_id res chain seq x y z
N VAL A 1 0.47 -11.59 10.23
CA VAL A 1 0.40 -10.14 9.96
C VAL A 1 -1.06 -9.74 10.08
N THR A 2 -1.37 -8.67 10.80
CA THR A 2 -2.76 -8.22 10.99
C THR A 2 -2.97 -6.99 10.11
N TYR A 3 -4.07 -6.97 9.37
CA TYR A 3 -4.35 -5.92 8.39
C TYR A 3 -5.44 -5.00 8.95
N MET A 4 -5.19 -3.70 8.97
CA MET A 4 -6.22 -2.69 9.25
C MET A 4 -6.32 -1.73 8.06
N ALA A 5 -7.46 -1.77 7.37
CA ALA A 5 -7.79 -0.76 6.38
C ALA A 5 -8.08 0.56 7.10
N ILE A 6 -7.34 1.61 6.77
CA ILE A 6 -7.59 2.95 7.29
C ILE A 6 -8.53 3.64 6.29
N ALA A 7 -9.62 4.23 6.80
CA ALA A 7 -10.57 4.93 5.94
C ALA A 7 -9.90 6.07 5.15
N PRO A 8 -10.37 6.37 3.92
CA PRO A 8 -9.93 7.53 3.17
C PRO A 8 -10.01 8.78 4.03
N ILE A 9 -8.88 9.43 4.23
CA ILE A 9 -8.79 10.68 4.97
C ILE A 9 -9.04 11.82 4.00
N SER A 10 -10.03 12.66 4.32
CA SER A 10 -10.32 13.92 3.64
C SER A 10 -9.20 14.94 3.89
N SER A 11 -8.01 14.73 3.31
CA SER A 11 -6.96 15.75 3.26
C SER A 11 -6.90 16.39 1.87
N THR A 12 -6.37 17.60 1.81
CA THR A 12 -6.28 18.49 0.64
C THR A 12 -5.33 18.01 -0.47
N LEU A 13 -5.04 16.71 -0.52
CA LEU A 13 -4.38 16.06 -1.64
C LEU A 13 -5.48 15.54 -2.56
N PRO A 14 -5.93 16.30 -3.57
CA PRO A 14 -6.87 15.76 -4.54
C PRO A 14 -6.20 14.51 -5.14
N ASN A 15 -6.86 13.36 -5.00
CA ASN A 15 -6.50 12.10 -5.67
C ASN A 15 -5.56 11.12 -4.93
N VAL A 16 -5.37 11.22 -3.60
CA VAL A 16 -4.80 10.11 -2.80
C VAL A 16 -5.78 9.71 -1.70
N GLY A 17 -6.42 8.56 -1.82
CA GLY A 17 -7.55 8.23 -0.95
C GLY A 17 -7.57 6.84 -0.32
N VAL A 18 -6.70 5.90 -0.70
CA VAL A 18 -6.63 4.60 -0.03
C VAL A 18 -5.22 4.36 0.46
N PHE A 19 -5.09 4.42 1.78
CA PHE A 19 -3.89 4.03 2.50
C PHE A 19 -4.25 2.82 3.34
N TYR A 20 -3.31 1.91 3.48
CA TYR A 20 -3.45 0.81 4.41
C TYR A 20 -2.17 0.66 5.21
N GLU A 21 -2.33 0.28 6.47
CA GLU A 21 -1.21 0.06 7.37
C GLU A 21 -1.00 -1.44 7.54
N LEU A 22 0.21 -1.87 7.20
CA LEU A 22 0.66 -3.23 7.38
C LEU A 22 1.45 -3.34 8.68
N THR A 23 0.89 -4.05 9.66
CA THR A 23 1.54 -4.30 10.95
C THR A 23 1.70 -5.80 11.19
N ALA A 24 2.86 -6.18 11.72
CA ALA A 24 3.04 -7.53 12.24
C ALA A 24 2.68 -7.54 13.73
N VAL A 25 1.92 -8.55 14.14
CA VAL A 25 1.56 -8.81 15.54
C VAL A 25 1.98 -10.23 15.86
N SER A 26 2.69 -10.41 16.97
CA SER A 26 3.05 -11.74 17.46
C SER A 26 1.81 -12.45 17.99
N THR A 27 1.51 -13.64 17.48
CA THR A 27 0.37 -14.45 17.95
C THR A 27 0.55 -14.95 19.38
N ALA A 28 1.78 -15.00 19.88
CA ALA A 28 2.08 -15.43 21.25
C ALA A 28 1.87 -14.32 22.29
N THR A 29 2.13 -13.06 21.93
CA THR A 29 2.11 -11.93 22.88
C THR A 29 1.07 -10.86 22.56
N ASN A 30 0.42 -10.92 21.39
CA ASN A 30 -0.43 -9.88 20.83
C ASN A 30 0.22 -8.49 20.79
N GLN A 31 1.55 -8.42 20.85
CA GLN A 31 2.31 -7.18 20.75
C GLN A 31 2.78 -6.95 19.31
N PRO A 32 3.03 -5.67 18.92
CA PRO A 32 3.69 -5.36 17.66
C PRO A 32 4.99 -6.14 17.53
N ALA A 33 5.17 -6.79 16.37
CA ALA A 33 6.34 -7.55 16.02
C ALA A 33 7.10 -6.85 14.89
N GLN A 34 8.42 -7.07 14.85
CA GLN A 34 9.25 -6.73 13.70
C GLN A 34 9.57 -8.01 12.94
N LEU A 35 9.84 -7.87 11.64
CA LEU A 35 10.36 -8.97 10.85
C LEU A 35 11.81 -9.21 11.24
N GLU A 36 12.21 -10.48 11.30
CA GLU A 36 13.62 -10.82 11.46
C GLU A 36 14.41 -10.34 10.24
N PRO A 37 15.70 -9.94 10.40
CA PRO A 37 16.53 -9.54 9.27
C PRO A 37 16.55 -10.60 8.16
N GLY A 38 16.24 -10.19 6.94
CA GLY A 38 16.16 -11.08 5.78
C GLY A 38 14.81 -11.78 5.58
N GLN A 39 13.84 -11.59 6.47
CA GLN A 39 12.46 -12.00 6.21
C GLN A 39 11.72 -10.96 5.37
N THR A 40 10.88 -11.47 4.47
CA THR A 40 9.99 -10.68 3.62
C THR A 40 8.57 -11.21 3.75
N PHE A 41 7.60 -10.37 3.44
CA PHE A 41 6.21 -10.76 3.21
C PHE A 41 5.82 -10.46 1.77
N THR A 42 4.73 -11.07 1.33
CA THR A 42 4.08 -10.69 0.08
C THR A 42 2.86 -9.84 0.42
N THR A 43 2.80 -8.62 -0.10
CA THR A 43 1.59 -7.82 -0.13
C THR A 43 0.85 -8.15 -1.41
N VAL A 44 -0.43 -8.47 -1.31
CA VAL A 44 -1.34 -8.64 -2.44
C VAL A 44 -2.45 -7.62 -2.28
N VAL A 45 -2.63 -6.75 -3.26
CA VAL A 45 -3.73 -5.78 -3.34
C VAL A 45 -4.61 -6.18 -4.50
N GLN A 46 -5.84 -6.62 -4.19
CA GLN A 46 -6.90 -6.68 -5.18
C GLN A 46 -7.55 -5.32 -5.34
N TYR A 47 -7.88 -4.97 -6.58
CA TYR A 47 -8.61 -3.75 -6.90
C TYR A 47 -9.75 -4.03 -7.87
N ASN A 48 -10.60 -3.03 -8.07
CA ASN A 48 -11.62 -3.06 -9.11
C ASN A 48 -11.18 -2.10 -10.22
N GLU A 49 -11.01 -2.62 -11.43
CA GLU A 49 -10.62 -1.88 -12.64
C GLU A 49 -11.52 -0.65 -12.85
N ALA A 50 -12.81 -0.72 -12.53
CA ALA A 50 -13.75 0.39 -12.66
C ALA A 50 -13.39 1.62 -11.78
N ASN A 51 -12.52 1.45 -10.79
CA ASN A 51 -12.01 2.54 -9.95
C ASN A 51 -10.70 3.13 -10.48
N VAL A 52 -10.08 2.54 -11.50
CA VAL A 52 -8.90 3.14 -12.16
C VAL A 52 -9.35 4.44 -12.85
N PRO A 53 -8.75 5.60 -12.51
CA PRO A 53 -9.14 6.87 -13.11
C PRO A 53 -8.94 6.88 -14.62
N SER A 54 -9.83 7.56 -15.34
CA SER A 54 -9.69 7.75 -16.79
C SER A 54 -8.35 8.40 -17.14
N GLY A 55 -7.61 7.83 -18.09
CA GLY A 55 -6.30 8.32 -18.51
C GLY A 55 -5.11 7.76 -17.72
N VAL A 56 -5.37 6.96 -16.68
CA VAL A 56 -4.36 6.14 -16.03
C VAL A 56 -4.30 4.79 -16.74
N SER A 57 -3.11 4.37 -17.14
CA SER A 57 -2.89 3.03 -17.67
C SER A 57 -2.81 2.04 -16.52
N GLU A 58 -3.63 1.00 -16.55
CA GLU A 58 -3.70 0.00 -15.48
C GLU A 58 -2.37 -0.76 -15.30
N ASP A 59 -1.64 -1.01 -16.39
CA ASP A 59 -0.30 -1.63 -16.38
C ASP A 59 0.78 -0.77 -15.70
N SER A 60 0.49 0.52 -15.46
CA SER A 60 1.41 1.44 -14.80
C SER A 60 1.21 1.52 -13.28
N LEU A 61 0.23 0.78 -12.74
CA LEU A 61 -0.03 0.70 -11.31
C LEU A 61 1.11 0.01 -10.55
N LYS A 62 1.54 0.61 -9.45
CA LYS A 62 2.62 0.10 -8.59
C LYS A 62 2.32 0.37 -7.12
N LEU A 63 2.83 -0.52 -6.27
CA LEU A 63 2.84 -0.35 -4.82
C LEU A 63 3.98 0.57 -4.38
N PHE A 64 3.63 1.47 -3.47
CA PHE A 64 4.56 2.38 -2.80
C PHE A 64 4.41 2.22 -1.29
N TYR A 65 5.52 2.30 -0.58
CA TYR A 65 5.54 2.40 0.88
C TYR A 65 6.03 3.79 1.28
N GLN A 66 5.52 4.28 2.41
CA GLN A 66 5.93 5.56 2.96
C GLN A 66 7.32 5.42 3.61
N THR A 67 8.30 6.21 3.15
CA THR A 67 9.59 6.34 3.83
C THR A 67 9.64 7.63 4.63
N GLY A 68 9.78 7.50 5.95
CA GLY A 68 9.81 8.65 6.86
C GLY A 68 8.42 9.23 7.16
N GLY A 69 8.20 9.46 8.46
CA GLY A 69 6.91 9.83 9.03
C GLY A 69 6.51 8.81 10.09
N ALA A 70 6.11 9.28 11.27
CA ALA A 70 5.50 8.38 12.24
C ALA A 70 4.20 7.84 11.65
N VAL A 71 3.95 6.55 11.84
CA VAL A 71 2.67 5.86 11.57
C VAL A 71 1.45 6.68 12.00
N GLN A 72 1.61 7.53 13.01
CA GLN A 72 0.59 8.41 13.57
C GLN A 72 0.10 9.54 12.64
N GLN A 73 0.78 9.83 11.51
CA GLN A 73 0.31 10.77 10.50
C GLN A 73 0.53 10.22 9.09
N PRO A 74 -0.30 9.24 8.64
CA PRO A 74 -0.18 8.54 7.36
C PRO A 74 -0.47 9.43 6.12
N ASN A 75 -0.33 10.76 6.26
CA ASN A 75 -0.86 11.75 5.33
C ASN A 75 -0.18 13.11 5.39
N SER A 76 0.97 13.22 6.06
CA SER A 76 1.73 14.48 5.99
C SER A 76 2.04 14.77 4.53
N ALA A 77 1.84 16.02 4.09
CA ALA A 77 2.27 16.46 2.76
C ALA A 77 3.79 16.31 2.55
N THR A 78 4.54 16.02 3.62
CA THR A 78 5.97 15.74 3.63
C THR A 78 6.32 14.24 3.65
N ALA A 79 5.32 13.35 3.63
CA ALA A 79 5.53 11.91 3.54
C ALA A 79 6.26 11.58 2.24
N ALA A 80 7.48 11.05 2.35
CA ALA A 80 8.15 10.52 1.17
C ALA A 80 7.59 9.14 0.86
N TRP A 81 7.50 8.83 -0.42
CA TRP A 81 6.98 7.56 -0.92
C TRP A 81 8.02 6.94 -1.83
N GLU A 82 8.33 5.68 -1.59
CA GLU A 82 9.25 4.91 -2.41
C GLU A 82 8.51 3.75 -3.08
N PRO A 83 8.79 3.49 -4.37
CA PRO A 83 8.21 2.35 -5.06
C PRO A 83 8.78 1.05 -4.48
N ALA A 84 7.91 0.07 -4.25
CA ALA A 84 8.36 -1.29 -3.99
C ALA A 84 8.98 -1.86 -5.27
N SER A 85 10.28 -2.16 -5.21
CA SER A 85 11.06 -2.61 -6.38
C SER A 85 10.54 -3.93 -6.99
N SER A 86 9.86 -4.74 -6.19
CA SER A 86 9.23 -6.02 -6.57
C SER A 86 7.77 -5.88 -6.98
N SER A 87 7.24 -4.65 -7.08
CA SER A 87 5.85 -4.41 -7.42
C SER A 87 5.53 -4.90 -8.83
N VAL A 88 4.50 -5.75 -8.94
CA VAL A 88 3.99 -6.28 -10.22
C VAL A 88 2.48 -6.18 -10.23
N VAL A 89 1.92 -5.59 -11.29
CA VAL A 89 0.48 -5.60 -11.56
C VAL A 89 0.11 -6.76 -12.50
N ASP A 90 -0.93 -7.50 -12.13
CA ASP A 90 -1.65 -8.46 -12.95
C ASP A 90 -3.02 -7.88 -13.28
N THR A 91 -3.15 -7.31 -14.48
CA THR A 91 -4.40 -6.71 -14.97
C THR A 91 -5.45 -7.76 -15.36
N ALA A 92 -5.07 -9.03 -15.55
CA ALA A 92 -6.04 -10.08 -15.81
C ALA A 92 -6.76 -10.50 -14.52
N GLN A 93 -6.12 -10.33 -13.36
CA GLN A 93 -6.66 -10.67 -12.04
C GLN A 93 -7.05 -9.45 -11.20
N ASN A 94 -6.81 -8.23 -11.71
CA ASN A 94 -6.95 -6.97 -10.98
C ASN A 94 -6.18 -7.02 -9.65
N GLU A 95 -4.92 -7.47 -9.70
CA GLU A 95 -4.06 -7.64 -8.54
C GLU A 95 -2.75 -6.87 -8.70
N ILE A 96 -2.24 -6.31 -7.60
CA ILE A 96 -0.89 -5.76 -7.51
C ILE A 96 -0.20 -6.47 -6.36
N THR A 97 0.97 -7.05 -6.64
CA THR A 97 1.76 -7.79 -5.68
C THR A 97 3.10 -7.11 -5.44
N ALA A 98 3.64 -7.20 -4.24
CA ALA A 98 5.03 -6.85 -3.95
C ALA A 98 5.58 -7.77 -2.86
N VAL A 99 6.85 -8.14 -2.99
CA VAL A 99 7.61 -8.84 -1.95
C VAL A 99 8.55 -7.84 -1.29
N ASP A 100 8.35 -7.55 0.00
CA ASP A 100 9.10 -6.52 0.72
C ASP A 100 9.30 -6.89 2.20
N SER A 101 10.11 -6.11 2.91
CA SER A 101 10.32 -6.17 4.36
C SER A 101 9.76 -4.94 5.10
N HIS A 102 9.23 -3.95 4.38
CA HIS A 102 8.75 -2.69 4.94
C HIS A 102 7.33 -2.79 5.52
N LEU A 103 7.23 -3.00 6.83
CA LEU A 103 5.97 -2.79 7.56
C LEU A 103 5.69 -1.29 7.68
N GLY A 104 4.45 -0.85 7.48
CA GLY A 104 4.10 0.56 7.51
C GLY A 104 2.91 0.91 6.62
N VAL A 105 2.85 2.16 6.17
CA VAL A 105 1.77 2.67 5.32
C VAL A 105 2.11 2.42 3.85
N TRP A 106 1.14 1.89 3.12
CA TRP A 106 1.25 1.57 1.70
C TRP A 106 0.15 2.24 0.89
N ALA A 107 0.44 2.49 -0.39
CA ALA A 107 -0.47 3.08 -1.36
C ALA A 107 -0.22 2.52 -2.77
N VAL A 108 -1.19 2.69 -3.66
CA VAL A 108 -1.04 2.40 -5.09
C VAL A 108 -0.92 3.72 -5.85
N PHE A 109 0.12 3.89 -6.65
CA PHE A 109 0.24 5.00 -7.62
C PHE A 109 0.44 4.46 -9.03
N SER A 110 0.32 5.34 -10.02
CA SER A 110 0.75 5.05 -11.40
C SER A 110 1.81 6.05 -11.87
N ASP A 111 2.44 5.75 -13.01
CA ASP A 111 3.49 6.60 -13.56
C ASP A 111 2.95 8.04 -13.81
N GLY A 112 3.40 8.97 -12.94
CA GLY A 112 3.02 10.37 -12.97
C GLY A 112 1.64 10.72 -12.38
N HIS A 113 0.84 9.75 -11.95
CA HIS A 113 -0.50 9.99 -11.40
C HIS A 113 -0.72 9.28 -10.07
N LYS A 114 -1.38 9.99 -9.16
CA LYS A 114 -1.81 9.46 -7.87
C LYS A 114 -3.14 8.76 -8.09
N VAL A 115 -3.17 7.44 -7.88
CA VAL A 115 -4.32 6.59 -8.23
C VAL A 115 -5.11 6.23 -6.99
N TYR A 116 -6.42 6.16 -7.14
CA TYR A 116 -7.35 5.70 -6.11
C TYR A 116 -7.81 4.28 -6.43
N LEU A 117 -7.37 3.28 -5.66
CA LEU A 117 -7.92 1.93 -5.74
C LEU A 117 -8.27 1.40 -4.35
N PRO A 118 -9.54 1.05 -4.09
CA PRO A 118 -9.87 0.29 -2.89
C PRO A 118 -9.17 -1.07 -2.97
N ALA A 119 -8.20 -1.24 -2.06
CA ALA A 119 -7.34 -2.40 -1.97
C ALA A 119 -7.94 -3.44 -1.02
N VAL A 120 -8.13 -4.67 -1.49
CA VAL A 120 -8.41 -5.82 -0.63
C VAL A 120 -7.13 -6.62 -0.45
N ILE A 121 -6.67 -6.76 0.79
CA ILE A 121 -5.45 -7.50 1.09
C ILE A 121 -5.78 -8.95 1.37
N LYS A 122 -5.10 -9.85 0.66
CA LYS A 122 -5.21 -11.29 0.89
C LYS A 122 -4.06 -11.78 1.80
N PRO A 123 -4.38 -12.64 2.79
CA PRO A 123 -3.38 -13.36 3.57
C PRO A 123 -2.74 -14.52 2.79
#